data_AF-A0A9P6Y2I8-F1
#
_entry.id   AF-A0A9P6Y2I8-F1
#
_cell.length_a   1.000
_cell.length_b   1.000
_cell.length_c   1.000
_cell.angle_alpha   90.00
_cell.angle_beta   90.00
_cell.angle_gamma   90.00
#
_symmetry.space_group_name_H-M   'P 1'
#
loop_
_entity.id
_entity.type
_entity.pdbx_description
1 polymer ?
#
loop_
_entity_poly.entity_id
_entity_poly.type
_entity_poly.pdbx_seq_one_letter_code
_entity_poly.pdbx_strand_id
1 'polypeptide(L)'
;MVREGRSHRGDGLRNEDYFCFGRPILAPADGTVVEVVDSVADNVPGQMNAAQLTGNRVILDHGNDEYSVLAHLRQGSVRVAQGQVVRSGAHLADCGNSGNSSEPHLHYQLQAGPAFGVGAALPAQFSDYMADGQPVARGEPVKGQQIRPAGVAQAQ
;
A
#
# COMPACT_ATOMS: atom_id res chain seq x y z
N MET A 1 7.11 -3.96 5.89
CA MET A 1 8.02 -3.27 6.84
C MET A 1 9.05 -4.26 7.30
N VAL A 2 10.33 -3.89 7.38
CA VAL A 2 11.42 -4.83 7.73
C VAL A 2 12.13 -4.34 8.99
N ARG A 3 12.45 -5.26 9.90
CA ARG A 3 13.27 -5.00 11.09
C ARG A 3 14.32 -6.09 11.18
N GLU A 4 15.59 -5.71 11.37
CA GLU A 4 16.72 -6.66 11.43
C GLU A 4 16.73 -7.65 10.25
N GLY A 5 16.41 -7.16 9.04
CA GLY A 5 16.36 -7.99 7.83
C GLY A 5 15.14 -8.92 7.71
N ARG A 6 14.18 -8.87 8.62
CA ARG A 6 12.98 -9.73 8.63
C ARG A 6 11.69 -8.92 8.47
N SER A 7 10.71 -9.47 7.75
CA SER A 7 9.36 -8.87 7.60
C SER A 7 8.43 -9.17 8.77
N HIS A 8 8.75 -10.20 9.57
CA HIS A 8 7.95 -10.67 10.69
C HIS A 8 8.80 -11.05 11.91
N ARG A 9 8.13 -11.19 13.06
CA ARG A 9 8.65 -11.87 14.27
C ARG A 9 8.24 -13.34 14.26
N GLY A 10 8.83 -14.15 15.13
CA GLY A 10 8.42 -15.55 15.28
C GLY A 10 8.54 -16.36 13.99
N ASP A 11 7.57 -17.25 13.75
CA ASP A 11 7.52 -18.16 12.61
C ASP A 11 6.75 -17.61 11.39
N GLY A 12 6.04 -16.49 11.54
CA GLY A 12 5.31 -15.86 10.43
C GLY A 12 4.01 -16.59 10.04
N LEU A 13 3.52 -17.50 10.89
CA LEU A 13 2.31 -18.27 10.60
C LEU A 13 1.02 -17.47 10.85
N ARG A 14 1.12 -16.28 11.47
CA ARG A 14 -0.01 -15.39 11.74
C ARG A 14 0.21 -14.02 11.13
N ASN A 15 -0.85 -13.38 10.66
CA ASN A 15 -0.76 -12.02 10.13
C ASN A 15 -0.17 -11.04 11.16
N GLU A 16 -0.49 -11.21 12.45
CA GLU A 16 0.04 -10.37 13.53
C GLU A 16 1.55 -10.50 13.74
N ASP A 17 2.22 -11.49 13.15
CA ASP A 17 3.67 -11.62 13.22
C ASP A 17 4.36 -10.61 12.29
N TYR A 18 3.70 -10.16 11.23
CA TYR A 18 4.27 -9.25 10.25
C TYR A 18 4.23 -7.81 10.75
N PHE A 19 5.38 -7.13 10.70
CA PHE A 19 5.50 -5.77 11.25
C PHE A 19 4.64 -4.74 10.51
N CYS A 20 4.20 -5.05 9.28
CA CYS A 20 3.31 -4.20 8.51
C CYS A 20 1.82 -4.45 8.77
N PHE A 21 1.40 -5.64 9.24
CA PHE A 21 -0.02 -5.92 9.39
C PHE A 21 -0.69 -4.94 10.36
N GLY A 22 -1.84 -4.38 9.97
CA GLY A 22 -2.57 -3.36 10.74
C GLY A 22 -1.94 -1.97 10.76
N ARG A 23 -0.81 -1.74 10.07
CA ARG A 23 -0.21 -0.40 9.94
C ARG A 23 -1.08 0.48 9.02
N PRO A 24 -1.16 1.80 9.27
CA PRO A 24 -1.94 2.70 8.43
C PRO A 24 -1.37 2.76 7.02
N ILE A 25 -2.26 2.68 6.04
CA ILE A 25 -2.01 2.98 4.63
C ILE A 25 -2.55 4.37 4.34
N LEU A 26 -1.68 5.24 3.85
CA LEU A 26 -1.98 6.65 3.65
C LEU A 26 -2.15 6.96 2.15
N ALA A 27 -2.94 7.99 1.85
CA ALA A 27 -3.06 8.52 0.50
C ALA A 27 -1.70 9.05 0.02
N PRO A 28 -1.15 8.56 -1.11
CA PRO A 28 0.15 9.00 -1.61
C PRO A 28 0.12 10.45 -2.11
N ALA A 29 -1.03 10.90 -2.62
CA ALA A 29 -1.28 12.24 -3.11
C ALA A 29 -2.74 12.64 -2.88
N ASP A 30 -3.07 13.92 -3.10
CA ASP A 30 -4.44 14.40 -3.16
C ASP A 30 -5.21 13.65 -4.27
N GLY A 31 -6.47 13.30 -4.05
CA GLY A 31 -7.25 12.59 -5.06
C GLY A 31 -8.70 12.34 -4.66
N THR A 32 -9.46 11.73 -5.57
CA THR A 32 -10.84 11.30 -5.34
C THR A 32 -10.88 9.78 -5.27
N VAL A 33 -11.52 9.22 -4.25
CA VAL A 33 -11.73 7.78 -4.15
C VAL A 33 -12.71 7.34 -5.23
N VAL A 34 -12.28 6.54 -6.20
CA VAL A 34 -13.13 6.06 -7.29
C VAL A 34 -13.60 4.63 -7.09
N GLU A 35 -12.93 3.86 -6.22
CA GLU A 35 -13.34 2.50 -5.89
C GLU A 35 -12.94 2.10 -4.48
N VAL A 36 -13.81 1.34 -3.81
CA VAL A 36 -13.58 0.73 -2.49
C VAL A 36 -14.07 -0.72 -2.49
N VAL A 37 -13.22 -1.64 -2.03
CA VAL A 37 -13.58 -3.02 -1.68
C VAL A 37 -13.02 -3.29 -0.29
N ASP A 38 -13.85 -3.76 0.66
CA ASP A 38 -13.45 -3.91 2.08
C ASP A 38 -13.99 -5.20 2.76
N SER A 39 -14.62 -6.10 1.99
CA SER A 39 -15.28 -7.29 2.53
C SER A 39 -14.50 -8.60 2.34
N VAL A 40 -13.37 -8.58 1.64
CA VAL A 40 -12.55 -9.78 1.39
C VAL A 40 -11.77 -10.13 2.66
N ALA A 41 -11.85 -11.38 3.11
CA ALA A 41 -11.10 -11.83 4.28
C ALA A 41 -9.59 -11.76 4.06
N ASP A 42 -8.84 -11.42 5.11
CA ASP A 42 -7.39 -11.60 5.13
C ASP A 42 -7.04 -13.10 5.08
N ASN A 43 -6.01 -13.44 4.32
CA ASN A 43 -5.55 -14.81 4.22
C ASN A 43 -4.81 -15.24 5.50
N VAL A 44 -4.72 -16.55 5.71
CA VAL A 44 -3.66 -17.14 6.54
C VAL A 44 -2.34 -17.02 5.76
N PRO A 45 -1.24 -16.53 6.35
CA PRO A 45 0.06 -16.49 5.67
C PRO A 45 0.42 -17.82 4.99
N GLY A 46 0.93 -17.74 3.77
CA GLY A 46 1.21 -18.86 2.87
C GLY A 46 0.02 -19.31 2.01
N GLN A 47 -1.21 -18.89 2.31
CA GLN A 47 -2.38 -19.14 1.47
C GLN A 47 -2.75 -17.90 0.66
N MET A 48 -3.24 -18.10 -0.56
CA MET A 48 -3.59 -17.01 -1.48
C MET A 48 -5.00 -17.20 -2.02
N ASN A 49 -5.75 -16.10 -2.18
CA ASN A 49 -7.04 -16.10 -2.84
C ASN A 49 -6.91 -15.56 -4.28
N ALA A 50 -6.53 -16.43 -5.21
CA ALA A 50 -6.35 -16.07 -6.62
C ALA A 50 -7.65 -15.61 -7.32
N ALA A 51 -8.82 -15.96 -6.79
CA ALA A 51 -10.10 -15.51 -7.34
C ALA A 51 -10.40 -14.02 -7.04
N GLN A 52 -9.72 -13.43 -6.06
CA GLN A 52 -9.86 -12.02 -5.68
C GLN A 52 -8.48 -11.35 -5.78
N LEU A 53 -7.98 -11.15 -7.02
CA LEU A 53 -6.59 -10.76 -7.29
C LEU A 53 -6.05 -9.66 -6.38
N THR A 54 -6.79 -8.58 -6.18
CA THR A 54 -6.36 -7.44 -5.36
C THR A 54 -6.80 -7.54 -3.89
N GLY A 55 -7.75 -8.42 -3.56
CA GLY A 55 -8.45 -8.38 -2.28
C GLY A 55 -9.16 -7.04 -2.04
N ASN A 56 -9.16 -6.60 -0.78
CA ASN A 56 -9.62 -5.27 -0.40
C ASN A 56 -8.70 -4.22 -1.00
N ARG A 57 -9.29 -3.14 -1.50
CA ARG A 57 -8.57 -2.10 -2.21
C ARG A 57 -9.24 -0.74 -2.14
N VAL A 58 -8.43 0.29 -2.33
CA VAL A 58 -8.84 1.67 -2.60
C VAL A 58 -8.17 2.10 -3.88
N ILE A 59 -8.94 2.67 -4.80
CA ILE A 59 -8.41 3.33 -6.01
C ILE A 59 -8.65 4.84 -5.89
N LEU A 60 -7.59 5.62 -6.05
CA LEU A 60 -7.64 7.09 -6.08
C LEU A 60 -7.43 7.58 -7.51
N ASP A 61 -8.27 8.53 -7.94
CA ASP A 61 -8.06 9.36 -9.12
C ASP A 61 -7.35 10.66 -8.73
N HIS A 62 -6.18 10.91 -9.32
CA HIS A 62 -5.38 12.12 -9.11
C HIS A 62 -5.63 13.20 -10.19
N GLY A 63 -6.52 12.92 -11.14
CA GLY A 63 -6.66 13.67 -12.38
C GLY A 63 -5.61 13.24 -13.42
N ASN A 64 -5.68 13.84 -14.62
CA ASN A 64 -4.73 13.57 -15.72
C ASN A 64 -4.60 12.09 -16.12
N ASP A 65 -5.65 11.31 -15.91
CA ASP A 65 -5.67 9.86 -16.13
C ASP A 65 -4.72 9.06 -15.21
N GLU A 66 -4.26 9.64 -14.10
CA GLU A 66 -3.35 9.01 -13.13
C GLU A 66 -4.12 8.43 -11.94
N TYR A 67 -4.02 7.11 -11.73
CA TYR A 67 -4.74 6.41 -10.67
C TYR A 67 -3.81 5.61 -9.77
N SER A 68 -3.91 5.83 -8.45
CA SER A 68 -3.23 4.98 -7.46
C SER A 68 -4.11 3.81 -7.06
N VAL A 69 -3.59 2.59 -7.17
CA VAL A 69 -4.20 1.39 -6.63
C VAL A 69 -3.48 0.97 -5.36
N LEU A 70 -4.22 0.86 -4.26
CA LEU A 70 -3.75 0.36 -2.98
C LEU A 70 -4.53 -0.92 -2.64
N ALA A 71 -3.86 -2.07 -2.68
CA ALA A 71 -4.48 -3.38 -2.61
C ALA A 71 -3.93 -4.24 -1.45
N HIS A 72 -4.56 -5.40 -1.24
CA HIS A 72 -4.33 -6.32 -0.12
C HIS A 72 -4.62 -5.70 1.25
N LEU A 73 -5.57 -4.77 1.30
CA LEU A 73 -5.92 -4.07 2.54
C LEU A 73 -6.59 -5.01 3.54
N ARG A 74 -6.50 -4.67 4.84
CA ARG A 74 -7.07 -5.47 5.93
C ARG A 74 -8.59 -5.45 5.85
N GLN A 75 -9.22 -6.59 6.09
CA GLN A 75 -10.68 -6.70 6.07
C GLN A 75 -11.35 -5.73 7.04
N GLY A 76 -12.35 -4.98 6.55
CA GLY A 76 -13.14 -4.05 7.36
C GLY A 76 -12.33 -2.86 7.89
N SER A 77 -11.24 -2.48 7.22
CA SER A 77 -10.33 -1.42 7.67
C SER A 77 -10.42 -0.14 6.85
N VAL A 78 -11.10 -0.15 5.70
CA VAL A 78 -11.21 1.03 4.84
C VAL A 78 -12.02 2.13 5.56
N ARG A 79 -11.46 3.34 5.61
CA ARG A 79 -11.98 4.52 6.34
C ARG A 79 -12.59 5.57 5.43
N VAL A 80 -12.57 5.33 4.13
CA VAL A 80 -13.02 6.27 3.10
C VAL A 80 -14.12 5.66 2.26
N ALA A 81 -14.93 6.50 1.64
CA ALA A 81 -16.01 6.08 0.76
C ALA A 81 -15.74 6.49 -0.70
N GLN A 82 -16.31 5.75 -1.65
CA GLN A 82 -16.32 6.16 -3.05
C GLN A 82 -16.94 7.56 -3.21
N GLY A 83 -16.30 8.41 -4.02
CA GLY A 83 -16.62 9.82 -4.22
C GLY A 83 -15.97 10.77 -3.20
N GLN A 84 -15.32 10.27 -2.15
CA GLN A 84 -14.64 11.11 -1.17
C GLN A 84 -13.36 11.73 -1.74
N VAL A 85 -13.19 13.03 -1.56
CA VAL A 85 -11.92 13.71 -1.82
C VAL A 85 -11.00 13.56 -0.61
N VAL A 86 -9.77 13.12 -0.84
CA VAL A 86 -8.74 12.92 0.19
C VAL A 86 -7.51 13.79 -0.10
N ARG A 87 -6.78 14.12 0.97
CA ARG A 87 -5.48 14.80 0.88
C ARG A 87 -4.34 13.80 1.04
N SER A 88 -3.18 14.10 0.49
CA SER A 88 -1.96 13.35 0.76
C SER A 88 -1.77 13.16 2.27
N GLY A 89 -1.42 11.94 2.69
CA GLY A 89 -1.29 11.58 4.09
C GLY A 89 -2.60 11.20 4.79
N ALA A 90 -3.78 11.32 4.16
CA ALA A 90 -5.03 10.85 4.73
C ALA A 90 -5.00 9.33 4.95
N HIS A 91 -5.47 8.87 6.12
CA HIS A 91 -5.54 7.45 6.44
C HIS A 91 -6.67 6.79 5.65
N LEU A 92 -6.33 5.92 4.69
CA LEU A 92 -7.27 5.25 3.81
C LEU A 92 -7.78 3.94 4.39
N ALA A 93 -6.87 3.11 4.89
CA ALA A 93 -7.15 1.77 5.40
C ALA A 93 -5.95 1.26 6.22
N ASP A 94 -6.01 0.01 6.68
CA ASP A 94 -4.87 -0.65 7.32
C ASP A 94 -4.28 -1.72 6.40
N CYS A 95 -2.96 -1.95 6.51
CA CYS A 95 -2.25 -2.98 5.76
C CYS A 95 -2.80 -4.36 6.14
N GLY A 96 -3.17 -5.16 5.14
CA GLY A 96 -3.74 -6.48 5.31
C GLY A 96 -2.96 -7.56 4.60
N ASN A 97 -3.67 -8.64 4.32
CA ASN A 97 -3.23 -9.81 3.58
C ASN A 97 -4.39 -10.41 2.77
N SER A 98 -5.33 -9.60 2.30
CA SER A 98 -6.49 -10.08 1.53
C SER A 98 -6.15 -10.30 0.05
N GLY A 99 -6.90 -11.19 -0.61
CA GLY A 99 -6.79 -11.40 -2.06
C GLY A 99 -5.64 -12.32 -2.48
N ASN A 100 -5.04 -12.11 -3.65
CA ASN A 100 -3.94 -12.95 -4.13
C ASN A 100 -2.59 -12.55 -3.49
N SER A 101 -2.55 -12.56 -2.15
CA SER A 101 -1.42 -12.18 -1.32
C SER A 101 -1.00 -13.35 -0.45
N SER A 102 0.29 -13.68 -0.43
CA SER A 102 0.83 -14.78 0.39
C SER A 102 1.18 -14.35 1.81
N GLU A 103 1.43 -13.07 2.05
CA GLU A 103 1.79 -12.53 3.35
C GLU A 103 1.42 -11.05 3.47
N PRO A 104 1.25 -10.48 4.68
CA PRO A 104 0.91 -9.08 4.85
C PRO A 104 1.86 -8.12 4.14
N HIS A 105 1.35 -7.39 3.14
CA HIS A 105 2.08 -6.34 2.43
C HIS A 105 1.10 -5.36 1.77
N LEU A 106 1.63 -4.23 1.29
CA LEU A 106 0.90 -3.32 0.42
C LEU A 106 1.31 -3.59 -1.02
N HIS A 107 0.34 -3.89 -1.89
CA HIS A 107 0.52 -3.68 -3.32
C HIS A 107 0.16 -2.23 -3.64
N TYR A 108 1.12 -1.50 -4.22
CA TYR A 108 0.93 -0.15 -4.71
C TYR A 108 1.29 -0.10 -6.19
N GLN A 109 0.43 0.54 -6.98
CA GLN A 109 0.64 0.78 -8.40
C GLN A 109 0.07 2.13 -8.79
N LEU A 110 0.80 2.87 -9.62
CA LEU A 110 0.26 4.00 -10.38
C LEU A 110 -0.07 3.50 -11.80
N GLN A 111 -1.24 3.84 -12.32
CA GLN A 111 -1.70 3.38 -13.64
C GLN A 111 -2.53 4.43 -14.39
N ALA A 112 -2.59 4.26 -15.71
CA ALA A 112 -3.48 4.99 -16.59
C ALA A 112 -4.91 4.42 -16.54
N GLY A 113 -5.91 5.23 -16.24
CA GLY A 113 -7.31 4.80 -16.17
C GLY A 113 -7.71 4.07 -14.87
N PRO A 114 -9.03 3.97 -14.60
CA PRO A 114 -9.56 3.58 -13.28
C PRO A 114 -9.58 2.06 -13.02
N ALA A 115 -9.51 1.23 -14.07
CA ALA A 115 -9.69 -0.21 -13.95
C ALA A 115 -8.35 -0.92 -13.70
N PHE A 116 -8.22 -1.60 -12.56
CA PHE A 116 -7.03 -2.39 -12.25
C PHE A 116 -6.73 -3.43 -13.33
N GLY A 117 -5.47 -3.50 -13.77
CA GLY A 117 -5.00 -4.49 -14.75
C GLY A 117 -5.38 -4.22 -16.21
N VAL A 118 -6.07 -3.12 -16.49
CA VAL A 118 -6.41 -2.70 -17.87
C VAL A 118 -5.48 -1.57 -18.35
N GLY A 119 -5.19 -0.63 -17.46
CA GLY A 119 -4.33 0.52 -17.70
C GLY A 119 -2.85 0.19 -17.90
N ALA A 120 -2.14 1.07 -18.61
CA ALA A 120 -0.68 1.04 -18.60
C ALA A 120 -0.17 1.40 -17.20
N ALA A 121 0.82 0.66 -16.70
CA ALA A 121 1.54 1.05 -15.48
C ALA A 121 2.31 2.35 -15.74
N LEU A 122 2.22 3.29 -14.81
CA LEU A 122 2.92 4.58 -14.87
C LEU A 122 4.09 4.58 -13.88
N PRO A 123 5.19 5.30 -14.18
CA PRO A 123 6.29 5.47 -13.23
C PRO A 123 5.82 6.21 -11.98
N ALA A 124 6.13 5.67 -10.79
CA ALA A 124 5.78 6.29 -9.52
C ALA A 124 7.01 6.92 -8.86
N GLN A 125 6.96 8.23 -8.66
CA GLN A 125 8.01 9.00 -8.01
C GLN A 125 7.70 9.16 -6.52
N PHE A 126 8.66 8.85 -5.66
CA PHE A 126 8.56 8.99 -4.21
C PHE A 126 9.40 10.18 -3.76
N SER A 127 8.98 10.86 -2.69
CA SER A 127 9.69 11.99 -2.10
C SER A 127 10.20 11.67 -0.69
N ASP A 128 11.25 12.37 -0.28
CA ASP A 128 11.76 12.40 1.09
C ASP A 128 11.97 11.01 1.71
N TYR A 129 12.75 10.18 1.03
CA TYR A 129 13.10 8.85 1.50
C TYR A 129 14.62 8.66 1.56
N MET A 130 15.04 7.66 2.34
CA MET A 130 16.41 7.17 2.34
C MET A 130 16.45 5.90 1.50
N ALA A 131 17.39 5.78 0.57
CA ALA A 131 17.71 4.57 -0.18
C ALA A 131 19.10 4.07 0.22
N ASP A 132 19.20 2.89 0.83
CA ASP A 132 20.46 2.30 1.31
C ASP A 132 21.30 3.28 2.16
N GLY A 133 20.61 4.11 2.96
CA GLY A 133 21.22 5.10 3.84
C GLY A 133 21.51 6.46 3.19
N GLN A 134 21.26 6.64 1.88
CA GLN A 134 21.42 7.92 1.18
C GLN A 134 20.08 8.66 1.04
N PRO A 135 20.02 9.97 1.30
CA PRO A 135 18.79 10.74 1.14
C PRO A 135 18.44 10.90 -0.35
N VAL A 136 17.16 10.75 -0.67
CA VAL A 136 16.57 10.98 -1.99
C VAL A 136 15.41 11.94 -1.83
N ALA A 137 15.57 13.16 -2.33
CA ALA A 137 14.53 14.18 -2.29
C ALA A 137 13.33 13.80 -3.18
N ARG A 138 13.61 13.27 -4.37
CA ARG A 138 12.61 12.73 -5.29
C ARG A 138 13.25 11.66 -6.18
N GLY A 139 12.61 10.51 -6.34
CA GLY A 139 13.11 9.45 -7.21
C GLY A 139 12.26 8.19 -7.21
N GLU A 140 12.68 7.22 -8.02
CA GLU A 140 12.07 5.88 -8.10
C GLU A 140 12.96 4.88 -7.35
N PRO A 141 12.45 4.20 -6.32
CA PRO A 141 13.17 3.09 -5.70
C PRO A 141 13.46 2.01 -6.74
N VAL A 142 14.71 1.54 -6.81
CA VAL A 142 15.08 0.43 -7.69
C VAL A 142 15.12 -0.89 -6.94
N LYS A 143 14.93 -1.99 -7.68
CA LYS A 143 14.89 -3.34 -7.12
C LYS A 143 16.13 -3.63 -6.27
N GLY A 144 15.90 -4.10 -5.04
CA GLY A 144 16.95 -4.48 -4.09
C GLY A 144 17.33 -3.40 -3.08
N GLN A 145 16.90 -2.14 -3.29
CA GLN A 145 17.12 -1.08 -2.31
C GLN A 145 16.30 -1.30 -1.04
N GLN A 146 16.90 -1.02 0.10
CA GLN A 146 16.17 -0.81 1.34
C GLN A 146 15.80 0.65 1.48
N ILE A 147 14.49 0.92 1.52
CA ILE A 147 13.97 2.27 1.69
C ILE A 147 13.35 2.48 3.07
N ARG A 148 13.47 3.70 3.58
CA ARG A 148 12.76 4.19 4.78
C ARG A 148 12.44 5.67 4.63
N PRO A 149 11.43 6.20 5.32
CA PRO A 149 11.22 7.64 5.36
C PRO A 149 12.51 8.37 5.77
N ALA A 150 12.85 9.45 5.07
CA ALA A 150 13.80 10.43 5.60
C ALA A 150 13.08 11.08 6.78
N GLY A 151 13.38 10.62 7.99
CA GLY A 151 12.59 10.98 9.18
C GLY A 151 12.36 12.48 9.24
N VAL A 152 11.11 12.89 9.52
CA VAL A 152 10.87 14.22 10.08
C VAL A 152 11.73 14.27 11.34
N ALA A 153 12.57 15.30 11.50
CA ALA A 153 13.24 15.52 12.77
C ALA A 153 12.20 15.37 13.88
N GLN A 154 12.41 14.43 14.80
CA GLN A 154 11.51 14.27 15.93
C GLN A 154 11.48 15.62 16.65
N ALA A 155 10.37 16.34 16.56
CA ALA A 155 10.10 17.42 17.50
C ALA A 155 10.03 16.76 18.88
N GLN A 156 10.89 17.24 19.77
CA GLN A 156 11.02 16.81 21.15
C GLN A 156 9.71 16.98 21.92
#